data_AF-A0A2V5QA15-F1
#
_entry.id   AF-A0A2V5QA15-F1
#
_cell.length_a   1.000
_cell.length_b   1.000
_cell.length_c   1.000
_cell.angle_alpha   90.00
_cell.angle_beta   90.00
_cell.angle_gamma   90.00
#
_symmetry.space_group_name_H-M   'P 1'
#
loop_
_entity.id
_entity.type
_entity.pdbx_description
1 polymer ?
#
loop_
_entity_poly.entity_id
_entity_poly.type
_entity_poly.pdbx_seq_one_letter_code
_entity_poly.pdbx_strand_id
1 'polypeptide(L)'
;MQEAFWYGILGGFLAELFGLWKLRHELGSNLPPYLRSWFYWFMTLLMIGSGGLVAFVYVKSGISLSPLLAVNVGASAPLIIGSLTAAPPKVNP
;
A
#
# COMPACT_ATOMS: atom_id res chain seq x y z
N MET A 1 8.85 -10.44 -15.95
CA MET A 1 9.52 -10.00 -14.70
C MET A 1 9.25 -8.53 -14.37
N GLN A 2 9.51 -7.61 -15.30
CA GLN A 2 9.31 -6.17 -15.08
C GLN A 2 7.82 -5.77 -14.99
N GLU A 3 6.94 -6.49 -15.68
CA GLU A 3 5.49 -6.25 -15.67
C GLU A 3 4.85 -6.47 -14.29
N ALA A 4 5.29 -7.51 -13.55
CA ALA A 4 4.78 -7.80 -12.21
C ALA A 4 5.08 -6.69 -11.19
N PHE A 5 6.23 -6.02 -11.33
CA PHE A 5 6.59 -4.86 -10.51
C PHE A 5 5.60 -3.71 -10.73
N TRP A 6 5.30 -3.40 -12.00
CA TRP A 6 4.35 -2.34 -12.35
C TRP A 6 2.92 -2.67 -11.92
N TYR A 7 2.49 -3.92 -12.08
CA TYR A 7 1.20 -4.38 -11.57
C TYR A 7 1.14 -4.31 -10.04
N GLY A 8 2.23 -4.63 -9.33
CA GLY A 8 2.32 -4.47 -7.88
C GLY A 8 2.24 -3.00 -7.44
N ILE A 9 2.94 -2.08 -8.12
CA ILE A 9 2.81 -0.64 -7.89
C ILE A 9 1.36 -0.19 -8.10
N LEU A 10 0.73 -0.65 -9.18
CA LEU A 10 -0.66 -0.31 -9.49
C LEU A 10 -1.60 -0.78 -8.37
N GLY A 11 -1.39 -1.97 -7.82
CA GLY A 11 -2.11 -2.45 -6.64
C GLY A 11 -1.93 -1.56 -5.42
N GLY A 12 -0.68 -1.23 -5.07
CA GLY A 12 -0.39 -0.35 -3.94
C GLY A 12 -1.00 1.05 -4.11
N PHE A 13 -0.95 1.59 -5.32
CA PHE A 13 -1.58 2.87 -5.65
C PHE A 13 -3.10 2.84 -5.51
N LEU A 14 -3.75 1.78 -5.98
CA LEU A 14 -5.21 1.62 -5.83
C LEU A 14 -5.62 1.52 -4.36
N ALA A 15 -4.82 0.84 -3.52
CA ALA A 15 -5.07 0.76 -2.08
C ALA A 15 -5.02 2.14 -1.41
N GLU A 16 -4.00 2.95 -1.72
CA GLU A 16 -3.89 4.32 -1.21
C GLU A 16 -5.05 5.20 -1.72
N LEU A 17 -5.37 5.13 -3.01
CA LEU A 17 -6.46 5.90 -3.61
C LEU A 17 -7.80 5.58 -2.95
N PHE A 18 -8.04 4.30 -2.66
CA PHE A 18 -9.23 3.87 -1.93
C PHE A 18 -9.24 4.38 -0.48
N GLY A 19 -8.10 4.36 0.20
CA GLY A 19 -7.94 4.92 1.55
C GLY A 19 -8.25 6.42 1.58
N LEU A 20 -7.72 7.19 0.63
CA LEU A 20 -8.00 8.62 0.48
C LEU A 20 -9.47 8.89 0.12
N TRP A 21 -10.07 8.06 -0.73
CA TRP A 21 -11.49 8.18 -1.08
C TRP A 21 -12.41 7.97 0.13
N LYS A 22 -12.09 6.97 0.96
CA LYS A 22 -12.78 6.70 2.22
C LYS A 22 -12.62 7.85 3.21
N LEU A 23 -11.38 8.33 3.40
CA LEU A 23 -11.07 9.46 4.28
C LEU A 23 -11.83 10.72 3.87
N ARG A 24 -11.91 11.00 2.57
CA ARG A 24 -12.70 12.11 2.02
C ARG A 24 -14.19 11.96 2.32
N HIS A 25 -14.74 10.75 2.24
CA HIS A 25 -16.15 10.50 2.57
C HIS A 25 -16.44 10.65 4.06
N GLU A 26 -15.55 10.17 4.93
CA GLU A 26 -15.75 10.19 6.38
C GLU A 26 -15.56 11.59 7.00
N LEU A 27 -14.57 12.35 6.52
CA LEU A 27 -14.22 13.66 7.10
C LEU A 27 -14.74 14.86 6.32
N GLY A 28 -15.25 14.65 5.10
CA GLY A 28 -15.81 15.71 4.25
C GLY A 28 -14.83 16.89 4.08
N SER A 29 -15.21 18.06 4.58
CA SER A 29 -14.41 19.30 4.51
C SER A 29 -13.31 19.41 5.57
N ASN A 30 -13.33 18.58 6.62
CA ASN A 30 -12.33 18.58 7.70
C ASN A 30 -11.17 17.62 7.38
N LEU A 31 -10.56 17.80 6.21
CA LEU A 31 -9.40 17.00 5.81
C LEU A 31 -8.20 17.31 6.72
N PRO A 32 -7.48 16.28 7.22
CA PRO A 32 -6.32 16.50 8.07
C PRO A 32 -5.22 17.31 7.38
N PRO A 33 -4.50 18.18 8.12
CA PRO A 33 -3.48 19.05 7.54
C PRO A 33 -2.28 18.28 6.96
N TYR A 34 -2.03 17.05 7.43
CA TYR A 34 -0.92 16.23 6.94
C TYR A 34 -1.06 15.85 5.46
N LEU A 35 -2.27 15.85 4.89
CA LEU A 35 -2.49 15.55 3.46
C LEU A 35 -1.86 16.61 2.53
N ARG A 36 -1.57 17.80 3.05
CA ARG A 36 -0.83 18.85 2.32
C ARG A 36 0.68 18.72 2.48
N SER A 37 1.15 17.84 3.37
CA SER A 37 2.57 17.67 3.64
C SER A 37 3.25 16.89 2.51
N TRP A 38 4.33 17.45 1.96
CA TRP A 38 5.17 16.74 1.01
C TRP A 38 5.75 15.44 1.59
N PHE A 39 6.07 15.45 2.89
CA PHE A 39 6.58 14.28 3.60
C PHE A 39 5.59 13.12 3.62
N TYR A 40 4.29 13.41 3.76
CA TYR A 40 3.23 12.40 3.68
C TYR A 40 3.26 11.70 2.32
N TRP A 41 3.23 12.46 1.23
CA TRP A 41 3.23 11.91 -0.12
C TRP A 41 4.51 11.16 -0.46
N PHE A 42 5.65 11.61 0.05
CA PHE A 42 6.92 10.89 -0.09
C PHE A 42 6.84 9.49 0.56
N MET A 43 6.34 9.41 1.80
CA MET A 43 6.17 8.12 2.48
C MET A 43 5.12 7.24 1.79
N THR A 44 4.02 7.83 1.33
CA THR A 44 3.01 7.13 0.52
C THR A 44 3.63 6.51 -0.74
N LEU A 45 4.48 7.23 -1.47
CA LEU A 45 5.17 6.70 -2.65
C LEU A 45 6.11 5.54 -2.31
N LEU A 46 6.84 5.61 -1.18
CA LEU A 46 7.66 4.49 -0.71
C LEU A 46 6.81 3.26 -0.39
N MET A 47 5.66 3.44 0.25
CA MET A 47 4.73 2.34 0.54
C MET A 47 4.14 1.73 -0.73
N ILE A 48 3.75 2.54 -1.72
CA ILE A 48 3.32 2.03 -3.03
C ILE A 48 4.45 1.25 -3.72
N GLY A 49 5.67 1.77 -3.66
CA GLY A 49 6.87 1.09 -4.17
C GLY A 49 7.12 -0.26 -3.50
N SER A 50 6.83 -0.38 -2.19
CA SER A 50 6.94 -1.65 -1.47
C SER A 50 6.01 -2.74 -2.05
N GLY A 51 4.81 -2.38 -2.52
CA GLY A 51 3.90 -3.32 -3.19
C GLY A 51 4.48 -3.87 -4.50
N GLY A 52 5.09 -3.01 -5.31
CA GLY A 52 5.83 -3.43 -6.50
C GLY A 52 7.02 -4.33 -6.17
N LEU A 53 7.79 -3.98 -5.14
CA LEU A 53 8.94 -4.74 -4.68
C LEU A 53 8.53 -6.16 -4.24
N VAL A 54 7.45 -6.29 -3.48
CA VAL A 54 6.92 -7.59 -3.06
C VAL A 54 6.54 -8.43 -4.29
N ALA A 55 5.75 -7.88 -5.21
CA ALA A 55 5.36 -8.59 -6.44
C ALA A 55 6.59 -9.01 -7.28
N PHE A 56 7.64 -8.19 -7.32
CA PHE A 56 8.89 -8.53 -7.98
C PHE A 56 9.64 -9.69 -7.29
N VAL A 57 9.69 -9.70 -5.96
CA VAL A 57 10.30 -10.79 -5.18
C VAL A 57 9.57 -12.11 -5.43
N TYR A 58 8.24 -12.11 -5.47
CA TYR A 58 7.47 -13.32 -5.82
C TYR A 58 7.92 -13.93 -7.16
N VAL A 59 8.01 -13.11 -8.20
CA VAL A 59 8.44 -13.59 -9.52
C VAL A 59 9.91 -14.04 -9.52
N LYS A 60 10.78 -13.35 -8.78
CA LYS A 60 12.19 -13.78 -8.62
C LYS A 60 12.34 -15.08 -7.85
N SER A 61 11.39 -15.41 -6.97
CA SER A 61 11.31 -16.70 -6.27
C SER A 61 10.74 -17.84 -7.14
N GLY A 62 10.54 -17.61 -8.44
CA GLY A 62 10.02 -18.62 -9.38
C GLY A 62 8.50 -18.75 -9.38
N ILE A 63 7.78 -17.85 -8.71
CA ILE A 63 6.32 -17.85 -8.67
C ILE A 63 5.78 -17.11 -9.89
N SER A 64 4.98 -17.80 -10.70
CA SER A 64 4.28 -17.17 -11.82
C SER A 64 3.06 -16.41 -11.30
N LEU A 65 3.11 -15.09 -11.36
CA LEU A 65 1.98 -14.22 -11.02
C LEU A 65 1.23 -13.81 -12.29
N SER A 66 -0.08 -14.04 -12.34
CA SER A 66 -0.93 -13.37 -13.32
C SER A 66 -0.97 -11.85 -13.02
N PRO A 67 -1.25 -11.00 -14.02
CA PRO A 67 -1.35 -9.56 -13.82
C PRO A 67 -2.28 -9.17 -12.67
N LEU A 68 -3.46 -9.79 -12.60
CA LEU A 68 -4.44 -9.54 -11.54
C LEU A 68 -3.92 -9.95 -10.15
N LEU A 69 -3.20 -11.08 -10.07
CA LEU A 69 -2.58 -11.51 -8.81
C LEU A 69 -1.48 -10.54 -8.37
N ALA A 70 -0.64 -10.05 -9.30
CA ALA A 70 0.38 -9.07 -8.98
C ALA A 70 -0.21 -7.76 -8.43
N VAL A 71 -1.36 -7.32 -8.97
CA VAL A 71 -2.13 -6.18 -8.41
C VAL A 71 -2.61 -6.47 -6.99
N ASN A 72 -3.22 -7.63 -6.74
CA ASN A 72 -3.70 -7.98 -5.40
C ASN A 72 -2.57 -8.11 -4.37
N VAL A 73 -1.43 -8.66 -4.78
CA VAL A 73 -0.20 -8.73 -3.96
C VAL A 73 0.29 -7.32 -3.63
N GLY A 74 0.35 -6.45 -4.63
CA GLY A 74 0.77 -5.06 -4.45
C GLY A 74 -0.16 -4.26 -3.51
N ALA A 75 -1.47 -4.43 -3.65
CA ALA A 75 -2.47 -3.75 -2.83
C ALA A 75 -2.43 -4.21 -1.36
N SER A 76 -2.16 -5.49 -1.12
CA SER A 76 -2.13 -6.06 0.23
C SER A 76 -0.80 -5.83 0.95
N ALA A 77 0.31 -5.65 0.24
CA ALA A 77 1.64 -5.51 0.83
C ALA A 77 1.76 -4.39 1.90
N PRO A 78 1.32 -3.14 1.66
CA PRO A 78 1.34 -2.09 2.69
C PRO A 78 0.53 -2.45 3.94
N LEU A 79 -0.62 -3.09 3.75
CA LEU A 79 -1.51 -3.50 4.84
C LEU A 79 -0.92 -4.64 5.67
N ILE A 80 -0.24 -5.59 5.02
CA ILE A 80 0.47 -6.68 5.68
C ILE A 80 1.65 -6.13 6.49
N ILE A 81 2.44 -5.21 5.91
CA ILE A 81 3.54 -4.55 6.64
C ILE A 81 2.98 -3.76 7.84
N GLY A 82 1.88 -3.05 7.65
CA GLY A 82 1.19 -2.32 8.71
C GLY A 82 0.71 -3.23 9.84
N SER A 83 0.13 -4.39 9.53
CA SER A 83 -0.34 -5.34 10.54
C SER A 83 0.81 -6.03 11.28
N LEU A 84 1.92 -6.32 10.59
CA LEU A 84 3.13 -6.90 11.20
C LEU A 84 3.86 -5.93 12.14
N THR A 85 3.75 -4.63 11.89
CA THR A 85 4.38 -3.58 12.71
C THR A 85 3.46 -3.01 13.79
N ALA A 86 2.18 -3.40 13.78
CA ALA A 86 1.21 -2.96 14.77
C ALA A 86 1.62 -3.45 16.16
N ALA A 87 1.84 -2.50 17.09
CA ALA A 87 2.10 -2.84 18.48
C ALA A 87 0.86 -3.54 19.08
N PRO A 88 1.06 -4.53 19.98
CA PRO A 88 -0.07 -5.12 20.69
C PRO A 88 -0.82 -4.02 21.45
N PRO A 89 -2.17 -4.09 21.53
CA PRO A 89 -2.97 -3.09 22.21
C PRO A 89 -2.49 -2.96 23.66
N LYS A 90 -2.22 -1.73 24.08
CA LYS A 90 -1.88 -1.43 25.47
C LYS A 90 -3.12 -1.69 26.32
N VAL A 91 -3.15 -2.81 27.02
CA VAL A 91 -4.15 -3.06 28.07
C VAL A 91 -3.74 -2.16 29.24
N ASN A 92 -4.50 -1.08 29.47
CA ASN A 92 -4.32 -0.32 30.70
C ASN A 92 -4.80 -1.22 31.85
N PRO A 93 -3.95 -1.48 32.87
CA PRO A 93 -4.36 -2.25 34.04
C PRO A 93 -5.45 -1.53 34.84
#